data_AF-A0AAE4GET9-F1
#
_entry.id   AF-A0AAE4GET9-F1
#
_cell.length_a   1.000
_cell.length_b   1.000
_cell.length_c   1.000
_cell.angle_alpha   90.00
_cell.angle_beta   90.00
_cell.angle_gamma   90.00
#
_symmetry.space_group_name_H-M   'P 1'
#
loop_
_entity.id
_entity.type
_entity.pdbx_description
1 polymer ?
#
loop_
_entity_poly.entity_id
_entity_poly.type
_entity_poly.pdbx_seq_one_letter_code
_entity_poly.pdbx_strand_id
1 'polypeptide(L)'
;MPYEILKQIVQRHLLTIREVAKKAAQGEIVGDLVRAQVRKCLIEMHAAGAEPEHIRDIFDNLEDGLDKKCAAVEPKFWQLLMTMKLHVEFLLFIEENDYSNGPSIRCPGPVSDIH
;
A
#
# COMPACT_ATOMS: atom_id res chain seq x y z
N MET A 1 -3.68 -1.16 22.52
CA MET A 1 -4.41 -2.01 21.55
C MET A 1 -4.51 -1.37 20.14
N PRO A 2 -3.44 -0.81 19.54
CA PRO A 2 -3.52 -0.30 18.16
C PRO A 2 -3.43 -1.43 17.11
N TYR A 3 -2.71 -2.52 17.43
CA TYR A 3 -2.37 -3.58 16.47
C TYR A 3 -3.60 -4.29 15.84
N GLU A 4 -4.67 -4.50 16.62
CA GLU A 4 -5.86 -5.18 16.12
C GLU A 4 -6.68 -4.30 15.15
N ILE A 5 -6.67 -2.98 15.38
CA ILE A 5 -7.28 -2.00 14.47
C ILE A 5 -6.53 -1.99 13.14
N LEU A 6 -5.19 -2.03 13.19
CA LEU A 6 -4.36 -2.05 11.99
C LEU A 6 -4.58 -3.33 11.17
N LYS A 7 -4.69 -4.49 11.82
CA LYS A 7 -5.06 -5.75 11.15
C LYS A 7 -6.42 -5.66 10.44
N GLN A 8 -7.43 -5.07 11.09
CA GLN A 8 -8.75 -4.90 10.47
C GLN A 8 -8.72 -3.99 9.24
N ILE A 9 -7.94 -2.90 9.29
CA ILE A 9 -7.72 -2.01 8.15
C ILE A 9 -7.13 -2.81 6.98
N VAL A 10 -6.03 -3.52 7.21
CA VAL A 10 -5.35 -4.27 6.16
C VAL A 10 -6.24 -5.39 5.60
N GLN A 11 -6.94 -6.14 6.46
CA GLN A 11 -7.86 -7.19 6.02
C GLN A 11 -8.95 -6.67 5.08
N ARG A 12 -9.52 -5.50 5.38
CA ARG A 12 -10.53 -4.87 4.52
C ARG A 12 -9.97 -4.56 3.12
N HIS A 13 -8.77 -3.98 3.04
CA HIS A 13 -8.15 -3.69 1.75
C HIS A 13 -7.76 -4.97 0.99
N LEU A 14 -7.34 -6.03 1.69
CA LEU A 14 -7.07 -7.33 1.09
C LEU A 14 -8.32 -7.96 0.46
N LEU A 15 -9.48 -7.86 1.11
CA LEU A 15 -10.74 -8.32 0.53
C LEU A 15 -11.06 -7.59 -0.77
N THR A 16 -10.88 -6.27 -0.81
CA THR A 16 -11.05 -5.48 -2.04
C THR A 16 -10.09 -5.94 -3.14
N ILE A 17 -8.82 -6.17 -2.82
CA ILE A 17 -7.83 -6.67 -3.80
C ILE A 17 -8.21 -8.07 -4.31
N ARG A 18 -8.73 -8.93 -3.43
CA ARG A 18 -9.21 -10.26 -3.82
C ARG A 18 -10.41 -10.20 -4.75
N GLU A 19 -11.34 -9.27 -4.54
CA GLU A 19 -12.46 -9.03 -5.44
C GLU A 19 -12.00 -8.48 -6.80
N VAL A 20 -11.03 -7.58 -6.80
CA VAL A 20 -10.37 -7.08 -8.02
C VAL A 20 -9.72 -8.22 -8.79
N ALA A 21 -8.99 -9.10 -8.09
CA ALA A 21 -8.36 -10.27 -8.71
C ALA A 21 -9.37 -11.16 -9.45
N LYS A 22 -10.58 -11.32 -8.89
CA LYS A 22 -11.67 -12.12 -9.47
C LYS A 22 -12.34 -11.44 -10.68
N LYS A 23 -12.45 -10.10 -10.67
CA LYS A 23 -13.15 -9.32 -11.71
C LYS A 23 -12.27 -8.95 -12.89
N ALA A 24 -10.96 -8.90 -12.70
CA ALA A 24 -10.03 -8.51 -13.74
C ALA A 24 -9.98 -9.53 -14.88
N ALA A 25 -10.80 -9.33 -15.91
CA ALA A 25 -10.59 -9.90 -17.24
C ALA A 25 -9.32 -9.26 -17.86
N GLN A 26 -8.67 -9.98 -18.78
CA GLN A 26 -7.43 -9.53 -19.43
C GLN A 26 -7.60 -8.10 -19.99
N GLY A 27 -6.77 -7.16 -19.51
CA GLY A 27 -6.72 -5.78 -20.00
C GLY A 27 -7.04 -4.69 -18.98
N GLU A 28 -7.56 -5.00 -17.78
CA GLU A 28 -7.76 -3.99 -16.74
C GLU A 28 -6.43 -3.55 -16.08
N ILE A 29 -6.35 -2.27 -15.69
CA ILE A 29 -5.20 -1.65 -15.03
C ILE A 29 -5.12 -2.07 -13.55
N VAL A 30 -5.03 -3.38 -13.32
CA VAL A 30 -5.04 -4.00 -12.00
C VAL A 30 -3.91 -3.45 -11.11
N GLY A 31 -2.76 -3.15 -11.70
CA GLY A 31 -1.61 -2.58 -10.99
C GLY A 31 -1.91 -1.21 -10.37
N ASP A 32 -2.54 -0.28 -11.09
CA ASP A 32 -2.85 1.05 -10.55
C ASP A 32 -3.94 1.00 -9.49
N LEU A 33 -4.90 0.08 -9.64
CA LEU A 33 -5.91 -0.13 -8.62
C LEU A 33 -5.31 -0.67 -7.32
N VAL A 34 -4.39 -1.64 -7.41
CA VAL A 34 -3.65 -2.14 -6.24
C VAL A 34 -2.85 -1.03 -5.60
N ARG A 35 -2.11 -0.23 -6.38
CA ARG A 35 -1.34 0.91 -5.87
C ARG A 35 -2.22 1.95 -5.16
N ALA A 36 -3.40 2.25 -5.73
CA ALA A 36 -4.36 3.16 -5.11
C ALA A 36 -4.92 2.60 -3.80
N GLN A 37 -5.18 1.29 -3.73
CA GLN A 37 -5.65 0.64 -2.50
C GLN A 37 -4.56 0.60 -1.43
N VAL A 38 -3.30 0.33 -1.80
CA VAL A 38 -2.15 0.39 -0.88
C VAL A 38 -2.03 1.77 -0.25
N ARG A 39 -2.07 2.84 -1.05
CA ARG A 39 -1.97 4.21 -0.51
C ARG A 39 -3.11 4.53 0.48
N LYS A 40 -4.34 4.11 0.18
CA LYS A 40 -5.47 4.28 1.09
C LYS A 40 -5.24 3.52 2.41
N CYS A 41 -4.80 2.28 2.32
CA CYS A 41 -4.48 1.45 3.48
C CYS A 41 -3.44 2.13 4.37
N LEU A 42 -2.34 2.64 3.79
CA LEU A 42 -1.29 3.32 4.55
C LEU A 42 -1.80 4.60 5.21
N ILE A 43 -2.56 5.44 4.49
CA ILE A 43 -3.16 6.65 5.06
C ILE A 43 -4.03 6.32 6.27
N GLU A 44 -4.86 5.28 6.18
CA GLU A 44 -5.72 4.85 7.30
C GLU A 44 -4.90 4.30 8.48
N MET A 45 -3.84 3.54 8.21
CA MET A 45 -2.95 3.01 9.25
C MET A 45 -2.19 4.14 9.97
N HIS A 46 -1.64 5.12 9.24
CA HIS A 46 -1.00 6.28 9.84
C HIS A 46 -1.99 7.14 10.62
N ALA A 47 -3.22 7.33 10.12
CA ALA A 47 -4.28 8.02 10.86
C ALA A 47 -4.66 7.30 12.17
N ALA A 48 -4.46 5.98 12.23
CA ALA A 48 -4.60 5.17 13.44
C ALA A 48 -3.34 5.17 14.33
N GLY A 49 -2.30 5.92 13.97
CA GLY A 49 -1.04 6.03 14.71
C GLY A 49 -0.02 4.93 14.42
N ALA A 50 -0.09 4.27 13.26
CA ALA A 50 0.91 3.28 12.87
C ALA A 50 2.22 3.95 12.42
N GLU A 51 3.30 3.61 13.10
CA GLU A 51 4.67 3.84 12.63
C GLU A 51 5.06 2.85 11.52
N PRO A 52 6.04 3.19 10.65
CA PRO A 52 6.51 2.32 9.57
C PRO A 52 6.87 0.89 10.00
N GLU A 53 7.48 0.72 11.17
CA GLU A 53 7.81 -0.60 11.73
C GLU A 53 6.57 -1.47 12.02
N HIS A 54 5.50 -0.87 12.54
CA HIS A 54 4.24 -1.57 12.78
C HIS A 54 3.56 -1.98 11.48
N ILE A 55 3.68 -1.14 10.44
CA ILE A 55 3.12 -1.42 9.12
C ILE A 55 3.87 -2.61 8.52
N ARG A 56 5.21 -2.60 8.51
CA ARG A 56 6.01 -3.72 8.00
C ARG A 56 5.67 -5.05 8.68
N ASP A 57 5.63 -5.06 10.01
CA ASP A 57 5.30 -6.27 10.76
C ASP A 57 3.93 -6.84 10.36
N ILE A 58 2.91 -6.00 10.20
CA ILE A 58 1.59 -6.46 9.77
C ILE A 58 1.62 -7.03 8.35
N PHE A 59 2.33 -6.36 7.43
CA PHE A 59 2.42 -6.77 6.03
C PHE A 59 3.25 -8.03 5.81
N ASP A 60 4.29 -8.24 6.62
CA ASP A 60 5.12 -9.44 6.58
C ASP A 60 4.34 -10.67 7.04
N ASN A 61 3.55 -10.53 8.10
CA ASN A 61 2.72 -11.59 8.65
C ASN A 61 1.41 -11.85 7.88
N LEU A 62 1.16 -11.17 6.76
CA LEU A 62 -0.08 -11.35 5.98
C LEU A 62 -0.27 -12.76 5.44
N GLU A 63 0.83 -13.41 5.08
CA GLU A 63 0.80 -14.75 4.49
C GLU A 63 0.42 -15.81 5.52
N ASP A 64 0.75 -15.59 6.80
CA ASP A 64 0.43 -16.52 7.90
C ASP A 64 -1.08 -16.62 8.16
N GLY A 65 -1.81 -15.54 7.85
CA GLY A 65 -3.27 -15.50 7.93
C GLY A 65 -3.98 -16.07 6.70
N LEU A 66 -3.25 -16.39 5.63
CA LEU A 66 -3.81 -16.91 4.38
C LEU A 66 -3.57 -18.41 4.28
N ASP A 67 -4.62 -19.18 4.01
CA ASP A 67 -4.48 -20.62 3.79
C ASP A 67 -3.50 -20.88 2.63
N LYS A 68 -2.46 -21.68 2.85
CA LYS A 68 -1.50 -22.06 1.81
C LYS A 68 -2.18 -22.70 0.59
N LYS A 69 -3.36 -23.32 0.77
CA LYS A 69 -4.19 -23.82 -0.33
C LYS A 69 -4.76 -22.69 -1.20
N CYS A 70 -4.95 -21.50 -0.65
CA CYS A 70 -5.41 -20.31 -1.38
C CYS A 70 -4.41 -19.90 -2.47
N ALA A 71 -3.10 -20.15 -2.29
CA ALA A 71 -2.08 -19.89 -3.31
C ALA A 71 -2.26 -20.70 -4.59
N ALA A 72 -2.61 -21.98 -4.43
CA ALA A 72 -2.87 -22.87 -5.56
C ALA A 72 -4.20 -22.55 -6.26
N VAL A 73 -5.19 -22.04 -5.51
CA VAL A 73 -6.56 -21.81 -6.01
C VAL A 73 -6.74 -20.41 -6.60
N GLU A 74 -6.03 -19.40 -6.09
CA GLU A 74 -6.14 -18.00 -6.52
C GLU A 74 -4.76 -17.39 -6.85
N PRO A 75 -4.05 -17.90 -7.87
CA PRO A 75 -2.68 -17.46 -8.19
C PRO A 75 -2.59 -15.96 -8.50
N LYS A 76 -3.63 -15.39 -9.12
CA LYS A 76 -3.71 -13.96 -9.41
C LYS A 76 -3.82 -13.13 -8.14
N PHE A 77 -4.61 -13.57 -7.15
CA PHE A 77 -4.70 -12.87 -5.86
C PHE A 77 -3.33 -12.86 -5.18
N TRP A 78 -2.60 -13.98 -5.21
CA TRP A 78 -1.25 -14.06 -4.68
C TRP A 78 -0.26 -13.14 -5.38
N GLN A 79 -0.32 -13.05 -6.71
CA GLN A 79 0.50 -12.10 -7.45
C GLN A 79 0.22 -10.64 -7.06
N LEU A 80 -1.05 -10.28 -6.86
CA LEU A 80 -1.45 -8.94 -6.42
C LEU A 80 -1.06 -8.68 -4.96
N LEU A 81 -1.09 -9.69 -4.09
CA LEU A 81 -0.60 -9.60 -2.73
C LEU A 81 0.90 -9.29 -2.71
N MET A 82 1.71 -9.97 -3.53
CA MET A 82 3.14 -9.65 -3.67
C MET A 82 3.37 -8.24 -4.19
N THR A 83 2.58 -7.82 -5.18
CA THR A 83 2.63 -6.46 -5.71
C THR A 83 2.31 -5.43 -4.63
N MET A 84 1.33 -5.71 -3.77
CA MET A 84 0.98 -4.88 -2.62
C MET A 84 2.12 -4.79 -1.62
N LYS A 85 2.71 -5.91 -1.17
CA LYS A 85 3.83 -5.92 -0.22
C LYS A 85 5.03 -5.12 -0.74
N LEU A 86 5.42 -5.35 -1.99
CA LEU A 86 6.51 -4.59 -2.62
C LEU A 86 6.20 -3.09 -2.70
N HIS A 87 4.95 -2.72 -2.99
CA HIS A 87 4.58 -1.32 -3.08
C HIS A 87 4.55 -0.63 -1.71
N VAL A 88 4.12 -1.34 -0.66
CA VAL A 88 4.21 -0.84 0.72
C VAL A 88 5.67 -0.55 1.08
N GLU A 89 6.55 -1.52 0.87
CA GLU A 89 7.97 -1.36 1.21
C GLU A 89 8.60 -0.18 0.44
N PHE A 90 8.27 -0.03 -0.84
CA PHE A 90 8.71 1.11 -1.64
C PHE A 90 8.22 2.44 -1.08
N LEU A 91 6.96 2.53 -0.64
CA LEU A 91 6.41 3.78 -0.09
C LEU A 91 7.01 4.12 1.28
N LEU A 92 7.19 3.12 2.16
CA LEU A 92 7.84 3.32 3.45
C LEU A 92 9.31 3.74 3.28
N PHE A 93 10.01 3.15 2.31
CA PHE A 93 11.38 3.56 1.97
C PHE A 93 11.45 5.02 1.52
N ILE A 94 10.52 5.47 0.67
CA ILE A 94 10.45 6.88 0.25
C ILE A 94 10.16 7.77 1.45
N GLU A 95 9.17 7.42 2.27
CA GLU A 95 8.80 8.19 3.46
C GLU A 95 10.01 8.41 4.38
N GLU A 96 10.73 7.36 4.73
CA GLU A 96 11.93 7.42 5.59
C GLU A 96 13.06 8.26 4.97
N ASN A 97 13.20 8.22 3.64
CA ASN A 97 14.22 8.99 2.93
C ASN A 97 13.81 10.46 2.69
N ASP A 98 12.51 10.75 2.57
CA ASP A 98 11.96 12.10 2.49
C ASP A 98 12.07 12.83 3.85
N TYR A 99 11.96 12.12 4.97
CA TYR A 99 12.30 12.68 6.29
C TYR A 99 13.80 12.94 6.47
N SER A 100 14.65 12.20 5.74
CA SER A 100 16.12 12.35 5.78
C SER A 100 16.63 13.50 4.88
N ASN A 101 15.86 13.85 3.85
CA ASN A 101 16.10 15.00 2.99
C ASN A 101 15.15 16.14 3.38
N GLY A 102 15.56 16.97 4.34
CA GLY A 102 14.80 18.15 4.79
C GLY A 102 14.21 18.99 3.64
N PRO A 103 13.16 19.79 3.89
CA PRO A 103 12.26 20.27 2.86
C PRO A 103 13.03 21.05 1.79
N SER A 104 13.11 20.47 0.59
CA SER A 104 13.55 21.19 -0.61
C SER A 104 12.45 22.16 -1.01
N ILE A 105 12.31 23.23 -0.23
CA ILE A 105 11.61 24.43 -0.66
C ILE A 105 12.47 25.04 -1.76
N ARG A 106 12.07 24.85 -3.02
CA ARG A 106 12.24 25.88 -4.05
C ARG A 106 11.45 25.56 -5.32
N CYS A 107 10.19 26.02 -5.32
CA CYS A 107 9.60 26.60 -6.51
C CYS A 107 8.80 27.86 -6.11
N PRO A 108 9.40 29.06 -6.13
CA PRO A 108 8.64 30.28 -6.30
C PRO A 108 8.59 30.66 -7.80
N GLY A 109 7.44 30.34 -8.42
CA GLY A 109 6.72 31.12 -9.44
C GLY A 109 7.38 31.48 -10.79
N PRO A 110 6.60 31.56 -11.88
CA PRO A 110 7.07 32.19 -13.11
C PRO A 110 7.21 33.69 -12.88
N VAL A 111 8.40 34.22 -13.20
CA VAL A 111 8.63 35.67 -13.25
C VAL A 111 7.69 36.23 -14.32
N SER A 112 6.73 37.05 -13.89
CA SER A 112 5.91 37.83 -14.81
C SER A 112 6.75 39.02 -15.27
N ASP A 113 7.10 39.04 -16.55
CA ASP A 113 7.66 40.22 -17.21
C ASP A 113 6.64 41.36 -17.13
N ILE A 114 7.02 42.46 -16.51
CA ILE A 114 6.30 43.73 -16.57
C ILE A 114 7.20 44.73 -17.30
N HIS A 115 6.68 45.16 -18.46
CA HIS A 115 6.97 46.33 -19.31
C HIS A 115 8.20 47.19 -19.02
#